data_AF-A0A1W9X1P5-F1
#
_entry.id   AF-A0A1W9X1P5-F1
#
_cell.length_a   1.000
_cell.length_b   1.000
_cell.length_c   1.000
_cell.angle_alpha   90.00
_cell.angle_beta   90.00
_cell.angle_gamma   90.00
#
_symmetry.space_group_name_H-M   'P 1'
#
loop_
_entity.id
_entity.type
_entity.pdbx_description
1 polymer ?
#
loop_
_entity_poly.entity_id
_entity_poly.type
_entity_poly.pdbx_seq_one_letter_code
_entity_poly.pdbx_strand_id
1 'polypeptide(L)'
;MPNTHLNFVHRVLEVKGERHKFTPKSTIITEYDAPVDTWYYRHNSSDTIPYSVLMEIALQPCGFLSAYLGTTLLYPNESLYFRNLDGQGRILKNVDIRGKTVTNTARLLSQSNIQGMIIQRFDFEMVYDGEPFYQGDASFGFFSSNALANQVGLDRGKDVRPWIETENSTGLPITTIDLRLQKNRAQFYHLNAEQPHYRASQHQLDLLNEVKLIEGGGRYQQGYIYAKKQVKPTDWYFKCHFHQDPVMPGSLGVEAILQAMQVYALQLDLGKHLKSPRFGQLLNHEIVWKYRGQIPQPNDQTEMYLEVHMSKVEIGNDKVTLIGDASLWKPNLRIYEVKNVAVCLLESTQQ
;
A
#
# COMPACT_ATOMS: atom_id res chain seq x y z
N MET A 1 16.33 4.61 -7.43
CA MET A 1 15.00 4.21 -7.96
C MET A 1 14.77 2.73 -7.70
N PRO A 2 13.50 2.31 -7.65
CA PRO A 2 13.13 0.90 -7.65
C PRO A 2 13.63 0.16 -8.88
N ASN A 3 13.85 -1.14 -8.72
CA ASN A 3 14.43 -2.03 -9.72
C ASN A 3 13.78 -3.41 -9.68
N THR A 4 14.11 -4.27 -10.65
CA THR A 4 13.69 -5.68 -10.72
C THR A 4 12.18 -5.86 -10.47
N HIS A 5 11.78 -6.46 -9.35
CA HIS A 5 10.38 -6.74 -9.02
C HIS A 5 9.55 -5.50 -8.66
N LEU A 6 10.21 -4.39 -8.34
CA LEU A 6 9.58 -3.09 -8.11
C LEU A 6 9.86 -2.09 -9.25
N ASN A 7 10.42 -2.53 -10.39
CA ASN A 7 10.56 -1.65 -11.54
C ASN A 7 9.23 -1.49 -12.27
N PHE A 8 8.55 -0.37 -12.05
CA PHE A 8 7.25 -0.07 -12.65
C PHE A 8 7.29 1.12 -13.61
N VAL A 9 8.48 1.50 -14.07
CA VAL A 9 8.68 2.53 -15.10
C VAL A 9 9.70 1.99 -16.12
N HIS A 10 9.22 1.62 -17.31
CA HIS A 10 10.08 1.07 -18.37
C HIS A 10 10.62 2.15 -19.31
N ARG A 11 9.86 3.23 -19.53
CA ARG A 11 10.28 4.34 -20.38
C ARG A 11 9.69 5.67 -19.94
N VAL A 12 10.43 6.74 -20.20
CA VAL A 12 9.97 8.12 -20.12
C VAL A 12 9.72 8.60 -21.53
N LEU A 13 8.47 8.97 -21.85
CA LEU A 13 8.09 9.45 -23.18
C LEU A 13 8.33 10.95 -23.33
N GLU A 14 8.03 11.71 -22.28
CA GLU A 14 8.11 13.17 -22.30
C GLU A 14 8.37 13.71 -20.90
N VAL A 15 9.19 14.77 -20.82
CA VAL A 15 9.27 15.63 -19.65
C VAL A 15 9.09 17.08 -20.08
N LYS A 16 8.12 17.78 -19.50
CA LYS A 16 7.95 19.23 -19.64
C LYS A 16 8.36 19.89 -18.35
N GLY A 17 9.38 20.72 -18.40
CA GLY A 17 9.91 21.43 -17.24
C GLY A 17 11.36 21.81 -17.50
N GLU A 18 11.80 22.91 -16.90
CA GLU A 18 13.18 23.36 -17.02
C GLU A 18 13.95 22.92 -15.77
N ARG A 19 15.15 22.34 -15.96
CA ARG A 19 15.98 21.92 -14.83
C ARG A 19 16.25 23.11 -13.91
N HIS A 20 16.23 22.85 -12.60
CA HIS A 20 16.35 23.85 -11.53
C HIS A 20 15.22 24.89 -11.45
N LYS A 21 14.19 24.80 -12.32
CA LYS A 21 12.95 25.57 -12.19
C LYS A 21 11.82 24.67 -11.72
N PHE A 22 11.50 24.79 -10.44
CA PHE A 22 10.43 24.02 -9.79
C PHE A 22 9.07 24.69 -9.99
N THR A 23 8.71 24.89 -11.25
CA THR A 23 7.45 25.52 -11.62
C THR A 23 6.29 24.55 -11.41
N PRO A 24 5.19 25.00 -10.78
CA PRO A 24 3.92 24.29 -10.88
C PRO A 24 3.62 24.03 -12.36
N LYS A 25 3.16 22.81 -12.68
CA LYS A 25 2.91 22.29 -14.04
C LYS A 25 4.08 21.61 -14.77
N SER A 26 5.25 21.45 -14.16
CA SER A 26 6.23 20.50 -14.73
C SER A 26 5.62 19.10 -14.76
N THR A 27 5.70 18.38 -15.88
CA THR A 27 5.08 17.07 -16.10
C THR A 27 6.09 16.04 -16.56
N ILE A 28 5.84 14.78 -16.22
CA ILE A 28 6.48 13.62 -16.82
C ILE A 28 5.41 12.65 -17.32
N ILE A 29 5.64 12.06 -18.49
CA ILE A 29 4.83 10.97 -19.04
C ILE A 29 5.73 9.73 -19.11
N THR A 30 5.29 8.65 -18.47
CA THR A 30 6.02 7.37 -18.43
C THR A 30 5.14 6.22 -18.87
N GLU A 31 5.75 5.13 -19.31
CA GLU A 31 5.03 3.88 -19.55
C GLU A 31 5.60 2.70 -18.77
N TYR A 32 4.70 1.80 -18.42
CA TYR A 32 4.95 0.49 -17.86
C TYR A 32 4.33 -0.59 -18.75
N ASP A 33 5.17 -1.37 -19.42
CA ASP A 33 4.72 -2.63 -20.02
C ASP A 33 4.56 -3.72 -18.96
N ALA A 34 3.32 -4.07 -18.65
CA ALA A 34 3.02 -5.17 -17.74
C ALA A 34 3.20 -6.51 -18.46
N PRO A 35 4.12 -7.39 -17.98
CA PRO A 35 4.25 -8.73 -18.53
C PRO A 35 2.95 -9.52 -18.40
N VAL A 36 2.71 -10.44 -19.34
CA VAL A 36 1.57 -11.38 -19.25
C VAL A 36 1.64 -12.20 -17.96
N ASP A 37 2.85 -12.68 -17.62
CA ASP A 37 3.12 -13.52 -16.46
C ASP A 37 3.94 -12.79 -15.38
N THR A 38 3.37 -11.71 -14.85
CA THR A 38 4.02 -10.92 -13.79
C THR A 38 3.84 -11.54 -12.40
N TRP A 39 4.82 -11.31 -11.52
CA TRP A 39 4.85 -11.87 -10.18
C TRP A 39 3.62 -11.50 -9.35
N TYR A 40 3.12 -10.27 -9.49
CA TYR A 40 2.02 -9.79 -8.66
C TYR A 40 0.65 -10.35 -9.05
N TYR A 41 0.49 -10.90 -10.26
CA TYR A 41 -0.70 -11.71 -10.57
C TYR A 41 -0.51 -13.16 -10.11
N ARG A 42 0.65 -13.76 -10.36
CA ARG A 42 0.95 -15.14 -9.93
C ARG A 42 0.84 -15.33 -8.42
N HIS A 43 1.24 -14.32 -7.65
CA HIS A 43 1.27 -14.37 -6.20
C HIS A 43 -0.03 -13.85 -5.55
N ASN A 44 -0.93 -13.24 -6.33
CA ASN A 44 -2.24 -12.83 -5.82
C ASN A 44 -3.24 -14.01 -5.86
N SER A 45 -4.36 -13.86 -5.18
CA SER A 45 -5.45 -14.84 -5.23
C SER A 45 -6.33 -14.70 -6.47
N SER A 46 -6.33 -13.55 -7.14
CA SER A 46 -7.16 -13.25 -8.30
C SER A 46 -6.43 -12.37 -9.34
N ASP A 47 -7.15 -12.03 -10.42
CA ASP A 47 -6.74 -11.11 -11.48
C ASP A 47 -6.80 -9.62 -11.10
N THR A 48 -7.13 -9.30 -9.85
CA THR A 48 -7.09 -7.94 -9.33
C THR A 48 -5.64 -7.47 -9.19
N ILE A 49 -5.31 -6.28 -9.69
CA ILE A 49 -4.01 -5.65 -9.44
C ILE A 49 -3.92 -5.30 -7.94
N PRO A 50 -2.90 -5.74 -7.20
CA PRO A 50 -2.71 -5.33 -5.81
C PRO A 50 -2.62 -3.82 -5.69
N TYR A 51 -3.20 -3.25 -4.63
CA TYR A 51 -3.25 -1.79 -4.48
C TYR A 51 -1.83 -1.21 -4.38
N SER A 52 -0.93 -1.94 -3.73
CA SER A 52 0.49 -1.58 -3.69
C SER A 52 1.13 -1.42 -5.07
N VAL A 53 0.78 -2.29 -6.03
CA VAL A 53 1.31 -2.21 -7.40
C VAL A 53 0.75 -1.00 -8.13
N LEU A 54 -0.55 -0.70 -7.97
CA LEU A 54 -1.14 0.53 -8.51
C LEU A 54 -0.44 1.77 -7.97
N MET A 55 -0.20 1.81 -6.65
CA MET A 55 0.56 2.90 -6.02
C MET A 55 1.97 2.99 -6.61
N GLU A 56 2.71 1.90 -6.75
CA GLU A 56 4.07 1.96 -7.27
C GLU A 56 4.16 2.43 -8.73
N ILE A 57 3.27 1.96 -9.61
CA ILE A 57 3.20 2.45 -11.00
C ILE A 57 2.86 3.95 -11.02
N ALA A 58 1.95 4.40 -10.16
CA ALA A 58 1.53 5.79 -10.05
C ALA A 58 2.62 6.72 -9.51
N LEU A 59 3.36 6.28 -8.50
CA LEU A 59 4.15 7.14 -7.63
C LEU A 59 5.63 7.22 -8.02
N GLN A 60 6.17 6.22 -8.71
CA GLN A 60 7.58 6.24 -9.16
C GLN A 60 7.90 7.40 -10.12
N PRO A 61 7.01 7.77 -11.08
CA PRO A 61 7.24 8.93 -11.95
C PRO A 61 7.43 10.25 -11.21
N CYS A 62 6.82 10.44 -10.04
CA CYS A 62 7.05 11.62 -9.20
C CYS A 62 8.54 11.77 -8.85
N GLY A 63 9.19 10.66 -8.42
CA GLY A 63 10.62 10.64 -8.12
C GLY A 63 11.50 10.89 -9.36
N PHE A 64 11.11 10.35 -10.52
CA PHE A 64 11.80 10.63 -11.80
C PHE A 64 11.73 12.11 -12.18
N LEU A 65 10.54 12.73 -12.06
CA LEU A 65 10.36 14.15 -12.34
C LEU A 65 11.20 15.01 -11.40
N SER A 66 11.21 14.70 -10.09
CA SER A 66 12.08 15.37 -9.13
C SER A 66 13.56 15.27 -9.49
N ALA A 67 14.01 14.07 -9.87
CA ALA A 67 15.40 13.83 -10.25
C ALA A 67 15.77 14.62 -11.52
N TYR A 68 14.89 14.64 -12.53
CA TYR A 68 15.07 15.41 -13.76
C TYR A 68 15.21 16.92 -13.47
N LEU A 69 14.29 17.46 -12.66
CA LEU A 69 14.28 18.88 -12.25
C LEU A 69 15.50 19.24 -11.38
N GLY A 70 16.26 18.26 -10.90
CA GLY A 70 17.46 18.47 -10.10
C GLY A 70 17.13 18.84 -8.66
N THR A 71 16.04 18.32 -8.08
CA THR A 71 15.63 18.61 -6.70
C THR A 71 16.77 18.40 -5.70
N THR A 72 17.49 17.29 -5.81
CA THR A 72 18.61 16.98 -4.91
C THR A 72 19.84 17.85 -5.15
N LEU A 73 19.98 18.46 -6.32
CA LEU A 73 21.08 19.36 -6.66
C LEU A 73 20.96 20.73 -5.98
N LEU A 74 19.84 21.00 -5.27
CA LEU A 74 19.74 22.13 -4.34
C LEU A 74 20.70 21.97 -3.14
N TYR A 75 21.08 20.74 -2.80
CA TYR A 75 22.02 20.40 -1.72
C TYR A 75 23.07 19.41 -2.25
N PRO A 76 23.98 19.84 -3.15
CA PRO A 76 24.85 18.93 -3.90
C PRO A 76 25.88 18.20 -3.03
N ASN A 77 26.11 18.67 -1.80
CA ASN A 77 27.06 18.08 -0.85
C ASN A 77 26.36 17.20 0.20
N GLU A 78 25.03 17.04 0.13
CA GLU A 78 24.26 16.26 1.09
C GLU A 78 23.63 15.02 0.43
N SER A 79 23.59 13.92 1.17
CA SER A 79 22.76 12.78 0.79
C SER A 79 21.33 13.02 1.25
N LEU A 80 20.42 13.14 0.29
CA LEU A 80 18.99 13.28 0.53
C LEU A 80 18.24 12.00 0.19
N TYR A 81 17.28 11.66 1.04
CA TYR A 81 16.48 10.44 0.95
C TYR A 81 15.03 10.78 0.57
N PHE A 82 14.52 10.12 -0.45
CA PHE A 82 13.19 10.34 -1.01
C PHE A 82 12.15 9.50 -0.27
N ARG A 83 11.12 10.14 0.29
CA ARG A 83 10.04 9.46 1.03
C ARG A 83 8.68 9.96 0.59
N ASN A 84 7.74 9.06 0.34
CA ASN A 84 6.34 9.43 0.28
C ASN A 84 5.88 9.85 1.69
N LEU A 85 5.06 10.90 1.78
CA LEU A 85 4.62 11.50 3.03
C LEU A 85 3.12 11.38 3.23
N ASP A 86 2.35 11.62 2.19
CA ASP A 86 0.90 11.54 2.20
C ASP A 86 0.41 11.51 0.75
N GLY A 87 -0.84 11.14 0.59
CA GLY A 87 -1.50 11.14 -0.70
C GLY A 87 -2.87 10.50 -0.62
N GLN A 88 -3.53 10.50 -1.76
CA GLN A 88 -4.82 9.88 -1.96
C GLN A 88 -4.91 9.27 -3.35
N GLY A 89 -5.71 8.22 -3.48
CA GLY A 89 -5.87 7.49 -4.73
C GLY A 89 -7.30 7.02 -4.89
N ARG A 90 -7.79 7.07 -6.13
CA ARG A 90 -9.12 6.61 -6.51
C ARG A 90 -9.04 5.80 -7.80
N ILE A 91 -9.50 4.55 -7.70
CA ILE A 91 -9.62 3.65 -8.86
C ILE A 91 -10.95 3.95 -9.55
N LEU A 92 -10.91 4.28 -10.83
CA LEU A 92 -12.07 4.65 -11.64
C LEU A 92 -12.67 3.45 -12.36
N LYS A 93 -11.81 2.52 -12.77
CA LYS A 93 -12.17 1.37 -13.59
C LYS A 93 -11.31 0.16 -13.20
N ASN A 94 -11.93 -1.01 -13.16
CA ASN A 94 -11.19 -2.26 -13.07
C ASN A 94 -10.60 -2.59 -14.44
N VAL A 95 -9.30 -2.84 -14.48
CA VAL A 95 -8.57 -3.18 -15.70
C VAL A 95 -7.68 -4.38 -15.45
N ASP A 96 -7.60 -5.28 -16.42
CA ASP A 96 -6.54 -6.26 -16.51
C ASP A 96 -5.45 -5.70 -17.43
N ILE A 97 -4.26 -5.47 -16.88
CA ILE A 97 -3.10 -4.93 -17.60
C ILE A 97 -2.11 -6.00 -18.09
N ARG A 98 -2.40 -7.30 -17.96
CA ARG A 98 -1.49 -8.36 -18.46
C ARG A 98 -1.20 -8.21 -19.95
N GLY A 99 0.07 -8.16 -20.31
CA GLY A 99 0.53 -8.02 -21.70
C GLY A 99 0.22 -6.64 -22.30
N LYS A 100 -0.08 -5.64 -21.49
CA LYS A 100 -0.50 -4.30 -21.92
C LYS A 100 0.47 -3.24 -21.43
N THR A 101 0.42 -2.09 -22.07
CA THR A 101 1.19 -0.90 -21.67
C THR A 101 0.27 0.07 -20.95
N VAL A 102 0.71 0.52 -19.78
CA VAL A 102 0.04 1.55 -19.00
C VAL A 102 0.82 2.84 -19.12
N THR A 103 0.14 3.94 -19.44
CA THR A 103 0.73 5.28 -19.44
C THR A 103 0.40 5.96 -18.12
N ASN A 104 1.39 6.59 -17.48
CA ASN A 104 1.20 7.42 -16.29
C ASN A 104 1.70 8.83 -16.56
N THR A 105 0.87 9.82 -16.26
CA THR A 105 1.25 11.23 -16.26
C THR A 105 1.34 11.72 -14.82
N ALA A 106 2.50 12.22 -14.39
CA ALA A 106 2.67 12.87 -13.10
C ALA A 106 3.05 14.34 -13.27
N ARG A 107 2.49 15.23 -12.44
CA ARG A 107 2.71 16.68 -12.55
C ARG A 107 3.03 17.29 -11.19
N LEU A 108 4.10 18.09 -11.16
CA LEU A 108 4.47 18.88 -9.98
C LEU A 108 3.44 19.98 -9.75
N LEU A 109 2.78 19.96 -8.59
CA LEU A 109 1.80 20.96 -8.17
C LEU A 109 2.45 22.07 -7.34
N SER A 110 3.34 21.69 -6.42
CA SER A 110 4.02 22.64 -5.55
C SER A 110 5.33 22.07 -5.03
N GLN A 111 6.21 22.99 -4.64
CA GLN A 111 7.43 22.70 -3.90
C GLN A 111 7.57 23.67 -2.74
N SER A 112 7.99 23.16 -1.59
CA SER A 112 8.53 23.95 -0.50
C SER A 112 9.93 23.47 -0.14
N ASN A 113 10.77 24.38 0.34
CA ASN A 113 12.09 24.05 0.89
C ASN A 113 12.26 24.85 2.17
N ILE A 114 12.30 24.16 3.30
CA ILE A 114 12.46 24.77 4.63
C ILE A 114 13.58 24.01 5.36
N GLN A 115 14.67 24.70 5.65
CA GLN A 115 15.80 24.16 6.45
C GLN A 115 16.35 22.81 5.92
N GLY A 116 16.50 22.66 4.60
CA GLY A 116 17.03 21.42 4.01
C GLY A 116 15.99 20.29 3.84
N MET A 117 14.74 20.52 4.25
CA MET A 117 13.63 19.62 3.96
C MET A 117 12.88 20.15 2.73
N ILE A 118 13.01 19.44 1.62
CA ILE A 118 12.27 19.75 0.40
C ILE A 118 11.01 18.89 0.38
N ILE A 119 9.85 19.51 0.21
CA ILE A 119 8.58 18.79 0.02
C ILE A 119 8.03 19.15 -1.36
N GLN A 120 7.64 18.15 -2.13
CA GLN A 120 7.03 18.31 -3.43
C GLN A 120 5.69 17.58 -3.46
N ARG A 121 4.64 18.24 -3.94
CA ARG A 121 3.31 17.64 -4.16
C ARG A 121 3.10 17.42 -5.65
N PHE A 122 2.54 16.28 -6.00
CA PHE A 122 2.22 15.88 -7.37
C PHE A 122 0.78 15.40 -7.46
N ASP A 123 0.12 15.62 -8.60
CA ASP A 123 -0.96 14.73 -9.02
C ASP A 123 -0.47 13.73 -10.07
N PHE A 124 -1.22 12.65 -10.21
CA PHE A 124 -0.97 11.59 -11.18
C PHE A 124 -2.26 11.06 -11.80
N GLU A 125 -2.17 10.59 -13.04
CA GLU A 125 -3.24 9.90 -13.75
C GLU A 125 -2.65 8.74 -14.57
N MET A 126 -3.19 7.54 -14.33
CA MET A 126 -2.87 6.33 -15.07
C MET A 126 -3.96 6.01 -16.08
N VAL A 127 -3.54 5.85 -17.33
CA VAL A 127 -4.38 5.63 -18.50
C VAL A 127 -4.03 4.28 -19.13
N TYR A 128 -5.07 3.56 -19.54
CA TYR A 128 -4.95 2.38 -20.38
C TYR A 128 -6.05 2.42 -21.44
N ASP A 129 -5.68 2.16 -22.70
CA ASP A 129 -6.61 2.19 -23.85
C ASP A 129 -7.36 3.53 -23.98
N GLY A 130 -6.64 4.64 -23.79
CA GLY A 130 -7.18 6.01 -23.86
C GLY A 130 -8.05 6.43 -22.67
N GLU A 131 -8.35 5.52 -21.74
CA GLU A 131 -9.24 5.77 -20.61
C GLU A 131 -8.50 5.80 -19.27
N PRO A 132 -8.75 6.80 -18.39
CA PRO A 132 -8.16 6.83 -17.06
C PRO A 132 -8.77 5.75 -16.16
N PHE A 133 -7.93 5.06 -15.38
CA PHE A 133 -8.39 4.01 -14.47
C PHE A 133 -7.91 4.16 -13.03
N TYR A 134 -6.85 4.93 -12.78
CA TYR A 134 -6.39 5.26 -11.43
C TYR A 134 -5.81 6.67 -11.41
N GLN A 135 -6.22 7.48 -10.45
CA GLN A 135 -5.76 8.86 -10.32
C GLN A 135 -5.68 9.29 -8.85
N GLY A 136 -4.92 10.33 -8.58
CA GLY A 136 -4.75 10.82 -7.23
C GLY A 136 -3.67 11.89 -7.10
N ASP A 137 -3.26 12.13 -5.86
CA ASP A 137 -2.15 13.02 -5.55
C ASP A 137 -1.28 12.45 -4.44
N ALA A 138 -0.04 12.94 -4.38
CA ALA A 138 0.92 12.51 -3.38
C ALA A 138 1.96 13.60 -3.09
N SER A 139 2.34 13.70 -1.83
CA SER A 139 3.48 14.50 -1.37
C SER A 139 4.68 13.60 -1.11
N PHE A 140 5.85 14.08 -1.52
CA PHE A 140 7.13 13.45 -1.25
C PHE A 140 8.08 14.44 -0.61
N GLY A 141 8.90 13.94 0.30
CA GLY A 141 9.96 14.72 0.94
C GLY A 141 11.35 14.20 0.58
N PHE A 142 12.30 15.12 0.53
CA PHE A 142 13.73 14.86 0.47
C PHE A 142 14.33 15.29 1.80
N PHE A 143 14.87 14.32 2.54
CA PHE A 143 15.35 14.50 3.91
C PHE A 143 16.83 14.17 4.00
N SER A 144 17.58 14.86 4.86
CA SER A 144 18.92 14.43 5.24
C SER A 144 18.88 13.19 6.15
N SER A 145 20.01 12.49 6.30
CA SER A 145 20.12 11.35 7.23
C SER A 145 19.70 11.73 8.66
N ASN A 146 20.08 12.93 9.10
CA ASN A 146 19.77 13.42 10.46
C ASN A 146 18.27 13.67 10.65
N ALA A 147 17.58 14.22 9.65
CA ALA A 147 16.13 14.41 9.71
C ALA A 147 15.38 13.06 9.79
N LEU A 148 15.88 12.03 9.10
CA LEU A 148 15.31 10.68 9.15
C LEU A 148 15.60 9.94 10.46
N ALA A 149 16.76 10.16 11.09
CA ALA A 149 17.11 9.53 12.36
C ALA A 149 16.22 10.00 13.52
N ASN A 150 15.74 11.25 13.47
CA ASN A 150 14.95 11.88 14.53
C ASN A 150 13.43 11.87 14.24
N GLN A 151 12.93 10.86 13.54
CA GLN A 151 11.50 10.74 13.24
C GLN A 151 10.66 10.49 14.50
N VAL A 152 9.70 11.37 14.73
CA VAL A 152 8.79 11.34 15.90
C VAL A 152 7.46 10.64 15.64
N GLY A 153 7.27 9.97 14.50
CA GLY A 153 6.02 9.29 14.19
C GLY A 153 4.87 10.25 13.85
N LEU A 154 3.68 9.68 13.72
CA LEU A 154 2.43 10.45 13.52
C LEU A 154 2.04 11.25 14.75
N ASP A 155 2.41 10.76 15.94
CA ASP A 155 1.94 11.25 17.23
C ASP A 155 2.93 12.20 17.92
N ARG A 156 3.91 12.73 17.17
CA ARG A 156 4.90 13.70 17.68
C ARG A 156 5.65 13.19 18.92
N GLY A 157 6.02 11.92 18.91
CA GLY A 157 6.78 11.25 19.96
C GLY A 157 5.93 10.69 21.10
N LYS A 158 4.61 10.87 21.09
CA LYS A 158 3.72 10.23 22.06
C LYS A 158 3.61 8.73 21.76
N ASP A 159 3.67 7.91 22.81
CA ASP A 159 3.42 6.47 22.71
C ASP A 159 1.92 6.23 22.56
N VAL A 160 1.46 6.09 21.31
CA VAL A 160 0.08 5.69 20.98
C VAL A 160 0.09 4.20 20.66
N ARG A 161 -0.51 3.44 21.56
CA ARG A 161 -0.63 1.99 21.47
C ARG A 161 -1.86 1.58 20.64
N PRO A 162 -1.84 0.41 20.00
CA PRO A 162 -3.01 -0.17 19.35
C PRO A 162 -4.20 -0.32 20.31
N TRP A 163 -5.41 -0.21 19.78
CA TRP A 163 -6.65 -0.24 20.57
C TRP A 163 -6.79 -1.50 21.42
N ILE A 164 -6.36 -2.66 20.91
CA ILE A 164 -6.40 -3.94 21.62
C ILE A 164 -5.51 -3.97 22.88
N GLU A 165 -4.49 -3.11 22.96
CA GLU A 165 -3.59 -3.00 24.11
C GLU A 165 -4.11 -1.99 25.15
N THR A 166 -4.90 -1.00 24.73
CA THR A 166 -5.40 0.08 25.61
C THR A 166 -6.80 -0.17 26.13
N GLU A 167 -7.67 -0.81 25.34
CA GLU A 167 -9.09 -1.04 25.63
C GLU A 167 -9.35 -2.54 25.88
N ASN A 168 -8.48 -3.14 26.70
CA ASN A 168 -8.45 -4.57 27.07
C ASN A 168 -9.69 -5.05 27.87
N SER A 169 -10.78 -4.30 27.83
CA SER A 169 -11.96 -4.40 28.71
C SER A 169 -13.28 -4.48 27.96
N THR A 170 -13.30 -4.62 26.62
CA THR A 170 -14.57 -4.74 25.88
C THR A 170 -15.34 -6.03 26.21
N GLY A 171 -14.68 -7.06 26.75
CA GLY A 171 -15.29 -8.37 27.02
C GLY A 171 -15.69 -9.14 25.75
N LEU A 172 -15.36 -8.60 24.57
CA LEU A 172 -15.65 -9.22 23.28
C LEU A 172 -14.67 -10.37 23.02
N PRO A 173 -15.12 -11.45 22.35
CA PRO A 173 -14.26 -12.57 22.00
C PRO A 173 -13.17 -12.15 21.00
N ILE A 174 -11.95 -12.63 21.23
CA ILE A 174 -10.80 -12.38 20.35
C ILE A 174 -10.47 -13.67 19.59
N THR A 175 -10.63 -13.65 18.27
CA THR A 175 -10.18 -14.75 17.40
C THR A 175 -8.74 -14.52 16.99
N THR A 176 -7.81 -15.37 17.44
CA THR A 176 -6.38 -15.27 17.10
C THR A 176 -5.99 -16.32 16.06
N ILE A 177 -5.38 -15.86 14.96
CA ILE A 177 -5.00 -16.66 13.81
C ILE A 177 -3.50 -16.48 13.56
N ASP A 178 -2.70 -17.50 13.86
CA ASP A 178 -1.30 -17.55 13.42
C ASP A 178 -1.23 -18.11 12.00
N LEU A 179 -1.05 -17.22 11.02
CA LEU A 179 -1.01 -17.56 9.60
C LEU A 179 0.21 -18.41 9.23
N ARG A 180 1.19 -18.59 10.10
CA ARG A 180 2.36 -19.46 9.85
C ARG A 180 2.03 -20.94 10.08
N LEU A 181 0.97 -21.25 10.84
CA LEU A 181 0.59 -22.62 11.13
C LEU A 181 -0.01 -23.31 9.90
N GLN A 182 0.39 -24.56 9.65
CA GLN A 182 -0.05 -25.34 8.49
C GLN A 182 -1.59 -25.43 8.39
N LYS A 183 -2.30 -25.60 9.52
CA LYS A 183 -3.77 -25.63 9.54
C LYS A 183 -4.40 -24.35 8.99
N ASN A 184 -3.84 -23.19 9.36
CA ASN A 184 -4.34 -21.89 8.93
C ASN A 184 -3.89 -21.61 7.49
N ARG A 185 -2.71 -22.07 7.08
CA ARG A 185 -2.29 -22.06 5.67
C ARG A 185 -3.27 -22.83 4.79
N ALA A 186 -3.69 -24.02 5.23
CA ALA A 186 -4.68 -24.83 4.51
C ALA A 186 -6.06 -24.14 4.44
N GLN A 187 -6.47 -23.42 5.49
CA GLN A 187 -7.74 -22.72 5.52
C GLN A 187 -7.76 -21.45 4.65
N PHE A 188 -6.76 -20.58 4.79
CA PHE A 188 -6.82 -19.23 4.19
C PHE A 188 -6.12 -19.11 2.84
N TYR A 189 -5.21 -20.01 2.49
CA TYR A 189 -4.35 -19.86 1.30
C TYR A 189 -4.58 -20.95 0.27
N HIS A 190 -5.13 -22.11 0.66
CA HIS A 190 -5.28 -23.25 -0.24
C HIS A 190 -6.29 -22.96 -1.35
N LEU A 191 -6.05 -23.56 -2.51
CA LEU A 191 -6.97 -23.46 -3.64
C LEU A 191 -8.13 -24.42 -3.43
N ASN A 192 -9.35 -23.88 -3.39
CA ASN A 192 -10.58 -24.63 -3.54
C ASN A 192 -10.98 -24.61 -5.03
N ALA A 193 -11.20 -25.77 -5.65
CA ALA A 193 -11.55 -25.84 -7.07
C ALA A 193 -12.87 -25.13 -7.40
N GLU A 194 -13.83 -25.08 -6.47
CA GLU A 194 -15.12 -24.40 -6.66
C GLU A 194 -15.00 -22.88 -6.48
N GLN A 195 -14.05 -22.44 -5.65
CA GLN A 195 -13.84 -21.04 -5.27
C GLN A 195 -12.35 -20.69 -5.31
N PRO A 196 -11.69 -20.74 -6.49
CA PRO A 196 -10.23 -20.69 -6.61
C PRO A 196 -9.61 -19.35 -6.16
N HIS A 197 -10.42 -18.29 -6.11
CA HIS A 197 -10.00 -16.93 -5.77
C HIS A 197 -10.40 -16.49 -4.36
N TYR A 198 -11.19 -17.30 -3.64
CA TYR A 198 -11.65 -16.95 -2.29
C TYR A 198 -10.64 -17.39 -1.23
N ARG A 199 -9.46 -16.79 -1.32
CA ARG A 199 -8.27 -17.09 -0.52
C ARG A 199 -7.37 -15.87 -0.43
N ALA A 200 -6.43 -15.90 0.51
CA ALA A 200 -5.38 -14.91 0.65
C ALA A 200 -4.29 -15.07 -0.44
N SER A 201 -3.59 -13.97 -0.71
CA SER A 201 -2.39 -13.92 -1.54
C SER A 201 -1.21 -14.65 -0.90
N GLN A 202 -0.20 -15.00 -1.69
CA GLN A 202 0.93 -15.85 -1.24
C GLN A 202 2.29 -15.26 -1.63
N HIS A 203 3.38 -15.93 -1.23
CA HIS A 203 4.75 -15.64 -1.65
C HIS A 203 5.17 -14.17 -1.38
N GLN A 204 5.43 -13.37 -2.42
CA GLN A 204 5.84 -11.97 -2.25
C GLN A 204 4.72 -11.08 -1.69
N LEU A 205 3.46 -11.52 -1.79
CA LEU A 205 2.28 -10.89 -1.22
C LEU A 205 1.81 -11.60 0.07
N ASP A 206 2.69 -12.30 0.79
CA ASP A 206 2.40 -12.87 2.11
C ASP A 206 2.94 -11.92 3.21
N LEU A 207 2.18 -10.86 3.48
CA LEU A 207 2.66 -9.72 4.29
C LEU A 207 2.24 -9.80 5.76
N LEU A 208 1.64 -10.91 6.21
CA LEU A 208 1.13 -11.09 7.57
C LEU A 208 1.62 -12.42 8.18
N ASN A 209 1.77 -12.44 9.50
CA ASN A 209 2.13 -13.64 10.26
C ASN A 209 1.07 -14.01 11.29
N GLU A 210 0.45 -13.03 11.95
CA GLU A 210 -0.61 -13.25 12.91
C GLU A 210 -1.69 -12.19 12.72
N VAL A 211 -2.95 -12.58 12.90
CA VAL A 211 -4.10 -11.69 12.89
C VAL A 211 -5.00 -11.99 14.09
N LYS A 212 -5.44 -10.95 14.77
CA LYS A 212 -6.45 -10.97 15.83
C LYS A 212 -7.67 -10.19 15.37
N LEU A 213 -8.84 -10.80 15.52
CA LEU A 213 -10.11 -10.26 15.04
C LEU A 213 -11.06 -10.14 16.23
N ILE A 214 -11.76 -9.00 16.30
CA ILE A 214 -12.78 -8.72 17.32
C ILE A 214 -14.03 -8.23 16.58
N GLU A 215 -15.02 -9.11 16.44
CA GLU A 215 -16.33 -8.75 15.90
C GLU A 215 -17.03 -7.75 16.81
N GLY A 216 -17.66 -6.72 16.25
CA GLY A 216 -18.25 -5.62 17.04
C GLY A 216 -17.22 -4.72 17.76
N GLY A 217 -15.92 -4.97 17.60
CA GLY A 217 -14.85 -4.20 18.22
C GLY A 217 -14.49 -2.93 17.44
N GLY A 218 -13.52 -2.18 18.00
CA GLY A 218 -12.96 -0.98 17.39
C GLY A 218 -13.82 0.27 17.55
N ARG A 219 -13.28 1.42 17.13
CA ARG A 219 -13.89 2.75 17.36
C ARG A 219 -15.30 2.95 16.78
N TYR A 220 -15.67 2.12 15.80
CA TYR A 220 -16.95 2.18 15.10
C TYR A 220 -17.87 1.00 15.45
N GLN A 221 -17.40 0.04 16.24
CA GLN A 221 -18.13 -1.16 16.64
C GLN A 221 -18.64 -2.03 15.48
N GLN A 222 -18.02 -1.93 14.29
CA GLN A 222 -18.33 -2.81 13.15
C GLN A 222 -17.33 -3.95 12.99
N GLY A 223 -16.28 -3.98 13.80
CA GLY A 223 -15.19 -4.94 13.68
C GLY A 223 -13.83 -4.30 13.86
N TYR A 224 -12.92 -5.05 14.43
CA TYR A 224 -11.55 -4.63 14.64
C TYR A 224 -10.57 -5.74 14.26
N ILE A 225 -9.47 -5.32 13.65
CA ILE A 225 -8.39 -6.19 13.20
C ILE A 225 -7.10 -5.67 13.81
N TYR A 226 -6.29 -6.56 14.36
CA TYR A 226 -4.91 -6.28 14.71
C TYR A 226 -4.04 -7.35 14.05
N ALA A 227 -2.97 -6.96 13.36
CA ALA A 227 -2.13 -7.91 12.65
C ALA A 227 -0.65 -7.59 12.81
N LYS A 228 0.18 -8.63 12.69
CA LYS A 228 1.63 -8.57 12.88
C LYS A 228 2.36 -9.20 11.70
N LYS A 229 3.54 -8.66 11.39
CA LYS A 229 4.52 -9.22 10.46
C LYS A 229 5.90 -9.06 11.04
N GLN A 230 6.64 -10.16 11.08
CA GLN A 230 8.07 -10.13 11.30
C GLN A 230 8.76 -9.63 10.03
N VAL A 231 9.40 -8.48 10.11
CA VAL A 231 10.21 -7.90 9.03
C VAL A 231 11.62 -8.47 9.13
N LYS A 232 12.07 -9.11 8.06
CA LYS A 232 13.39 -9.77 8.03
C LYS A 232 14.36 -8.98 7.18
N PRO A 233 15.67 -8.93 7.52
CA PRO A 233 16.69 -8.29 6.68
C PRO A 233 16.70 -8.84 5.24
N THR A 234 16.25 -10.08 5.05
CA THR A 234 16.19 -10.79 3.77
C THR A 234 14.86 -10.62 3.01
N ASP A 235 13.90 -9.86 3.53
CA ASP A 235 12.64 -9.60 2.82
C ASP A 235 12.94 -8.99 1.43
N TRP A 236 12.25 -9.54 0.42
CA TRP A 236 12.60 -9.36 -1.01
C TRP A 236 12.64 -7.88 -1.45
N TYR A 237 11.79 -7.05 -0.88
CA TYR A 237 11.61 -5.66 -1.28
C TYR A 237 12.81 -4.77 -0.92
N PHE A 238 13.62 -5.13 0.08
CA PHE A 238 14.81 -4.33 0.44
C PHE A 238 15.85 -4.29 -0.67
N LYS A 239 15.97 -5.35 -1.47
CA LYS A 239 16.87 -5.40 -2.62
C LYS A 239 16.31 -4.68 -3.86
N CYS A 240 14.98 -4.53 -3.92
CA CYS A 240 14.27 -4.05 -5.09
C CYS A 240 13.88 -2.56 -5.00
N HIS A 241 13.72 -2.00 -3.79
CA HIS A 241 13.12 -0.68 -3.61
C HIS A 241 14.11 0.48 -3.81
N PHE A 242 15.15 0.61 -2.98
CA PHE A 242 16.24 1.56 -3.22
C PHE A 242 17.57 0.94 -2.83
N HIS A 243 18.44 0.73 -3.82
CA HIS A 243 19.70 0.00 -3.64
C HIS A 243 20.62 0.59 -2.55
N GLN A 244 20.72 1.92 -2.48
CA GLN A 244 21.56 2.64 -1.51
C GLN A 244 20.78 3.12 -0.26
N ASP A 245 19.51 2.76 -0.16
CA ASP A 245 18.61 3.23 0.89
C ASP A 245 17.52 2.18 1.18
N PRO A 246 17.92 0.98 1.64
CA PRO A 246 17.02 -0.16 1.72
C PRO A 246 15.94 0.11 2.79
N VAL A 247 14.71 0.27 2.31
CA VAL A 247 13.52 0.59 3.10
C VAL A 247 12.31 -0.13 2.52
N MET A 248 11.34 -0.50 3.34
CA MET A 248 10.07 -1.05 2.86
C MET A 248 9.27 0.02 2.09
N PRO A 249 8.74 -0.27 0.89
CA PRO A 249 7.79 0.61 0.22
C PRO A 249 6.54 0.86 1.08
N GLY A 250 6.10 2.11 1.20
CA GLY A 250 4.90 2.46 1.96
C GLY A 250 3.63 1.80 1.41
N SER A 251 3.60 1.59 0.10
CA SER A 251 2.58 0.84 -0.64
C SER A 251 2.38 -0.57 -0.09
N LEU A 252 3.45 -1.29 0.31
CA LEU A 252 3.34 -2.63 0.90
C LEU A 252 2.75 -2.63 2.32
N GLY A 253 2.88 -1.54 3.08
CA GLY A 253 2.18 -1.43 4.37
C GLY A 253 0.68 -1.22 4.18
N VAL A 254 0.27 -0.47 3.14
CA VAL A 254 -1.14 -0.37 2.73
C VAL A 254 -1.67 -1.73 2.27
N GLU A 255 -0.87 -2.49 1.51
CA GLU A 255 -1.22 -3.85 1.10
C GLU A 255 -1.40 -4.80 2.31
N ALA A 256 -0.52 -4.72 3.31
CA ALA A 256 -0.65 -5.52 4.53
C ALA A 256 -1.96 -5.22 5.28
N ILE A 257 -2.39 -3.95 5.31
CA ILE A 257 -3.68 -3.53 5.87
C ILE A 257 -4.84 -4.16 5.08
N LEU A 258 -4.80 -4.09 3.74
CA LEU A 258 -5.80 -4.70 2.87
C LEU A 258 -5.87 -6.22 3.07
N GLN A 259 -4.73 -6.90 3.15
CA GLN A 259 -4.67 -8.34 3.42
C GLN A 259 -5.25 -8.69 4.79
N ALA A 260 -5.09 -7.83 5.81
CA ALA A 260 -5.69 -8.06 7.12
C ALA A 260 -7.22 -8.01 7.03
N MET A 261 -7.78 -7.08 6.24
CA MET A 261 -9.22 -7.03 5.93
C MET A 261 -9.68 -8.26 5.13
N GLN A 262 -8.87 -8.78 4.21
CA GLN A 262 -9.16 -10.02 3.49
C GLN A 262 -9.24 -11.22 4.44
N VAL A 263 -8.30 -11.36 5.39
CA VAL A 263 -8.34 -12.42 6.41
C VAL A 263 -9.58 -12.29 7.29
N TYR A 264 -9.99 -11.08 7.68
CA TYR A 264 -11.25 -10.86 8.39
C TYR A 264 -12.44 -11.38 7.58
N ALA A 265 -12.52 -11.04 6.28
CA ALA A 265 -13.59 -11.48 5.40
C ALA A 265 -13.62 -13.00 5.20
N LEU A 266 -12.45 -13.65 5.08
CA LEU A 266 -12.34 -15.11 4.98
C LEU A 266 -12.73 -15.81 6.28
N GLN A 267 -12.28 -15.30 7.43
CA GLN A 267 -12.57 -15.91 8.72
C GLN A 267 -14.07 -15.90 9.05
N LEU A 268 -14.76 -14.82 8.70
CA LEU A 268 -16.21 -14.69 8.92
C LEU A 268 -17.04 -15.23 7.75
N ASP A 269 -16.38 -15.76 6.73
CA ASP A 269 -16.98 -16.29 5.52
C ASP A 269 -18.02 -15.33 4.88
N LEU A 270 -17.65 -14.06 4.77
CA LEU A 270 -18.58 -13.00 4.34
C LEU A 270 -19.06 -13.20 2.89
N GLY A 271 -18.24 -13.85 2.07
CA GLY A 271 -18.51 -14.11 0.64
C GLY A 271 -19.37 -15.35 0.37
N LYS A 272 -19.79 -16.13 1.36
CA LYS A 272 -20.46 -17.44 1.18
C LYS A 272 -21.68 -17.50 0.26
N HIS A 273 -22.34 -16.36 0.04
CA HIS A 273 -23.51 -16.25 -0.82
C HIS A 273 -23.15 -16.06 -2.30
N LEU A 274 -21.91 -15.65 -2.58
CA LEU A 274 -21.37 -15.57 -3.93
C LEU A 274 -20.89 -16.96 -4.36
N LYS A 275 -21.02 -17.28 -5.64
CA LYS A 275 -20.70 -18.60 -6.17
C LYS A 275 -19.20 -18.85 -6.14
N SER A 276 -18.42 -17.91 -6.66
CA SER A 276 -16.96 -17.96 -6.73
C SER A 276 -16.39 -16.59 -6.34
N PRO A 277 -16.33 -16.27 -5.04
CA PRO A 277 -15.87 -14.97 -4.57
C PRO A 277 -14.40 -14.72 -4.94
N ARG A 278 -14.07 -13.47 -5.26
CA ARG A 278 -12.69 -12.98 -5.38
C ARG A 278 -12.55 -11.62 -4.72
N PHE A 279 -11.36 -11.35 -4.21
CA PHE A 279 -11.03 -10.02 -3.69
C PHE A 279 -10.81 -9.02 -4.83
N GLY A 280 -11.43 -7.85 -4.69
CA GLY A 280 -11.38 -6.74 -5.62
C GLY A 280 -11.22 -5.40 -4.91
N GLN A 281 -11.11 -4.34 -5.71
CA GLN A 281 -11.03 -2.96 -5.25
C GLN A 281 -12.39 -2.28 -5.34
N LEU A 282 -12.65 -1.31 -4.45
CA LEU A 282 -13.84 -0.48 -4.53
C LEU A 282 -13.62 0.67 -5.53
N LEU A 283 -14.45 0.72 -6.57
CA LEU A 283 -14.37 1.77 -7.59
C LEU A 283 -14.94 3.10 -7.08
N ASN A 284 -14.42 4.20 -7.63
CA ASN A 284 -14.80 5.58 -7.31
C ASN A 284 -14.72 5.93 -5.82
N HIS A 285 -13.88 5.19 -5.09
CA HIS A 285 -13.66 5.36 -3.67
C HIS A 285 -12.25 5.88 -3.41
N GLU A 286 -12.13 6.85 -2.50
CA GLU A 286 -10.87 7.50 -2.19
C GLU A 286 -10.24 6.87 -0.96
N ILE A 287 -9.03 6.33 -1.13
CA ILE A 287 -8.17 5.87 -0.04
C ILE A 287 -7.13 6.95 0.20
N VAL A 288 -7.00 7.41 1.45
CA VAL A 288 -6.05 8.46 1.85
C VAL A 288 -5.00 7.85 2.76
N TRP A 289 -3.72 8.08 2.47
CA TRP A 289 -2.62 7.59 3.31
C TRP A 289 -1.74 8.74 3.81
N LYS A 290 -1.12 8.52 4.97
CA LYS A 290 -0.17 9.43 5.59
C LYS A 290 0.94 8.64 6.27
N TYR A 291 2.18 9.03 6.03
CA TYR A 291 3.39 8.42 6.55
C TYR A 291 4.22 9.46 7.32
N ARG A 292 4.57 9.14 8.56
CA ARG A 292 5.52 9.91 9.37
C ARG A 292 6.55 8.98 10.01
N GLY A 293 7.12 8.12 9.18
CA GLY A 293 8.18 7.19 9.58
C GLY A 293 8.49 6.21 8.45
N GLN A 294 9.38 5.28 8.74
CA GLN A 294 9.85 4.29 7.78
C GLN A 294 10.21 2.97 8.46
N ILE A 295 10.20 1.89 7.69
CA ILE A 295 10.71 0.58 8.09
C ILE A 295 12.00 0.35 7.28
N PRO A 296 13.17 0.75 7.81
CA PRO A 296 14.44 0.49 7.15
C PRO A 296 14.75 -1.01 7.20
N GLN A 297 15.67 -1.46 6.35
CA GLN A 297 16.22 -2.81 6.47
C GLN A 297 16.85 -2.98 7.85
N PRO A 298 16.34 -3.90 8.68
CA PRO A 298 16.86 -4.05 10.02
C PRO A 298 18.13 -4.91 9.99
N ASN A 299 18.99 -4.78 11.02
CA ASN A 299 20.17 -5.65 11.16
C ASN A 299 19.80 -7.09 11.56
N ASP A 300 18.71 -7.22 12.33
CA ASP A 300 18.10 -8.48 12.72
C ASP A 300 16.57 -8.38 12.53
N GLN A 301 15.85 -9.49 12.62
CA GLN A 301 14.39 -9.50 12.51
C GLN A 301 13.71 -8.53 13.50
N THR A 302 12.80 -7.70 12.98
CA THR A 302 11.99 -6.75 13.75
C THR A 302 10.51 -6.99 13.51
N GLU A 303 9.65 -6.25 14.19
CA GLU A 303 8.20 -6.40 14.09
C GLU A 303 7.54 -5.16 13.48
N MET A 304 6.64 -5.40 12.54
CA MET A 304 5.66 -4.45 12.06
C MET A 304 4.29 -4.93 12.55
N TYR A 305 3.48 -4.03 13.09
CA TYR A 305 2.11 -4.33 13.46
C TYR A 305 1.17 -3.25 12.97
N LEU A 306 -0.09 -3.61 12.75
CA LEU A 306 -1.12 -2.74 12.22
C LEU A 306 -2.44 -3.02 12.92
N GLU A 307 -3.34 -2.05 12.85
CA GLU A 307 -4.72 -2.22 13.24
C GLU A 307 -5.65 -1.67 12.16
N VAL A 308 -6.87 -2.19 12.11
CA VAL A 308 -7.93 -1.64 11.29
C VAL A 308 -9.21 -1.57 12.11
N HIS A 309 -9.81 -0.38 12.16
CA HIS A 309 -11.14 -0.17 12.68
C HIS A 309 -12.14 -0.18 11.52
N MET A 310 -12.94 -1.23 11.41
CA MET A 310 -13.99 -1.32 10.39
C MET A 310 -15.03 -0.23 10.64
N SER A 311 -15.26 0.63 9.66
CA SER A 311 -16.31 1.65 9.65
C SER A 311 -17.57 1.17 8.93
N LYS A 312 -17.41 0.23 8.00
CA LYS A 312 -18.50 -0.36 7.22
C LYS A 312 -18.17 -1.82 6.89
N VAL A 313 -19.12 -2.70 7.14
CA VAL A 313 -19.16 -4.09 6.64
C VAL A 313 -20.55 -4.28 6.03
N GLU A 314 -20.64 -4.28 4.70
CA GLU A 314 -21.91 -4.36 3.97
C GLU A 314 -21.92 -5.60 3.09
N ILE A 315 -22.89 -6.48 3.36
CA ILE A 315 -23.15 -7.70 2.59
C ILE A 315 -24.31 -7.40 1.65
N GLY A 316 -24.00 -7.15 0.38
CA GLY A 316 -24.99 -7.03 -0.69
C GLY A 316 -25.24 -8.38 -1.37
N ASN A 317 -26.13 -8.40 -2.36
CA ASN A 317 -26.44 -9.64 -3.10
C ASN A 317 -25.34 -10.02 -4.10
N ASP A 318 -24.66 -9.03 -4.67
CA ASP A 318 -23.68 -9.13 -5.75
C ASP A 318 -22.24 -8.81 -5.31
N LYS A 319 -22.09 -8.24 -4.10
CA LYS A 319 -20.80 -7.88 -3.52
C LYS A 319 -20.83 -7.77 -2.01
N VAL A 320 -19.65 -7.95 -1.39
CA VAL A 320 -19.39 -7.51 -0.01
C VAL A 320 -18.45 -6.33 -0.06
N THR A 321 -18.71 -5.28 0.74
CA THR A 321 -17.84 -4.11 0.87
C THR A 321 -17.38 -3.93 2.30
N LEU A 322 -16.06 -3.89 2.51
CA LEU A 322 -15.42 -3.60 3.79
C LEU A 322 -14.69 -2.27 3.68
N ILE A 323 -14.93 -1.34 4.61
CA ILE A 323 -14.22 -0.05 4.69
C ILE A 323 -13.76 0.16 6.12
N GLY A 324 -12.52 0.61 6.31
CA GLY A 324 -11.99 0.94 7.63
C GLY A 324 -10.96 2.05 7.63
N ASP A 325 -10.58 2.45 8.84
CA ASP A 325 -9.41 3.28 9.07
C ASP A 325 -8.34 2.45 9.76
N ALA A 326 -7.09 2.59 9.30
CA ALA A 326 -5.98 1.78 9.73
C ALA A 326 -4.82 2.62 10.26
N SER A 327 -4.07 2.02 11.16
CA SER A 327 -2.77 2.51 11.61
C SER A 327 -1.72 1.40 11.49
N LEU A 328 -0.46 1.79 11.29
CA LEU A 328 0.65 0.84 11.23
C LEU A 328 1.86 1.39 12.00
N TRP A 329 2.55 0.49 12.68
CA TRP A 329 3.66 0.76 13.57
C TRP A 329 4.89 -0.05 13.17
N LYS A 330 6.05 0.57 13.40
CA LYS A 330 7.27 -0.15 13.80
C LYS A 330 7.33 -0.18 15.33
N PRO A 331 8.23 -0.93 15.98
CA PRO A 331 8.20 -1.07 17.43
C PRO A 331 8.16 0.29 18.14
N ASN A 332 7.12 0.51 18.94
CA ASN A 332 6.88 1.72 19.74
C ASN A 332 6.71 3.04 18.94
N LEU A 333 6.42 2.98 17.63
CA LEU A 333 6.19 4.20 16.85
C LEU A 333 5.13 4.01 15.77
N ARG A 334 4.02 4.73 15.89
CA ARG A 334 2.98 4.79 14.85
C ARG A 334 3.48 5.60 13.69
N ILE A 335 3.60 4.96 12.53
CA ILE A 335 4.21 5.56 11.35
C ILE A 335 3.21 5.78 10.23
N TYR A 336 2.19 4.93 10.05
CA TYR A 336 1.18 5.12 9.01
C TYR A 336 -0.22 5.34 9.59
N GLU A 337 -0.99 6.17 8.90
CA GLU A 337 -2.44 6.31 9.02
C GLU A 337 -3.02 6.16 7.61
N VAL A 338 -3.98 5.27 7.44
CA VAL A 338 -4.70 5.08 6.17
C VAL A 338 -6.18 5.20 6.46
N LYS A 339 -6.86 6.14 5.82
CA LYS A 339 -8.28 6.37 5.99
C LYS A 339 -9.06 5.83 4.81
N ASN A 340 -10.27 5.36 5.10
CA ASN A 340 -11.18 4.80 4.13
C ASN A 340 -10.54 3.65 3.32
N VAL A 341 -9.63 2.86 3.90
CA VAL A 341 -9.10 1.68 3.21
C VAL A 341 -10.25 0.71 2.92
N ALA A 342 -10.32 0.19 1.70
CA ALA A 342 -11.48 -0.57 1.25
C ALA A 342 -11.08 -1.85 0.50
N VAL A 343 -11.81 -2.93 0.77
CA VAL A 343 -11.74 -4.21 0.05
C VAL A 343 -13.15 -4.62 -0.34
N CYS A 344 -13.31 -5.19 -1.52
CA CYS A 344 -14.56 -5.83 -1.92
C CYS A 344 -14.39 -7.33 -2.15
N LEU A 345 -15.44 -8.10 -1.88
CA LEU A 345 -15.62 -9.41 -2.49
C LEU A 345 -16.62 -9.27 -3.64
N LEU A 346 -16.25 -9.81 -4.79
CA LEU A 346 -17.04 -9.77 -6.03
C LEU A 346 -17.13 -11.19 -6.60
N GLU A 347 -18.13 -11.44 -7.43
CA GLU A 347 -18.18 -12.68 -8.21
C GLU A 347 -17.00 -12.75 -9.20
N SER A 348 -16.38 -13.92 -9.32
CA SER A 348 -15.39 -14.17 -10.36
C SER A 348 -16.08 -14.24 -11.72
N THR A 349 -15.48 -13.59 -12.73
CA THR A 349 -16.00 -13.62 -14.10
C THR A 349 -15.43 -14.78 -14.92
N GLN A 350 -14.53 -15.57 -14.35
CA GLN A 350 -13.88 -16.72 -15.00
C GLN A 350 -14.31 -18.02 -14.29
N GLN A 351 -14.87 -18.95 -15.07
CA GLN A 351 -15.01 -20.37 -14.72
C GLN A 351 -13.73 -21.12 -15.08
#